data_AF-A0A960ZU13-F1
#
_entry.id   AF-A0A960ZU13-F1
#
_cell.length_a   1.000
_cell.length_b   1.000
_cell.length_c   1.000
_cell.angle_alpha   90.00
_cell.angle_beta   90.00
_cell.angle_gamma   90.00
#
_symmetry.space_group_name_H-M   'P 1'
#
loop_
_entity.id
_entity.type
_entity.pdbx_description
1 polymer ?
#
loop_
_entity_poly.entity_id
_entity_poly.type
_entity_poly.pdbx_seq_one_letter_code
_entity_poly.pdbx_strand_id
1 'polypeptide(L)'
;LSYFNDMLSRAAHTPLSLLVLGIVALFCGGASRLRAADPTAEQQYWLELINRMRMSPADELNRLVNFSSPGVWAATKSDDPDVQAALDYFGTSAADLQAQWNTLSSAPALAWNSHLNESATSYSNLMVTSDAQEHDLDGGDIVSRINTAGYTQYLDAGEALFSTAKSIDHGHAGFAIDWGDGNGAGAGFGNGIQDPAGHRENMMFPFFKEVGIGFQSIAIPGSNNIANGPYVVTQHYASSYRYTGSNYVSDAILTGTVFNDALLADDFYTPGEGIAGIAVDVYHVASNTLVASGFTNSVGGYNISLAGLIADEEYRVTAPATGDADQFFSLSSHPEIYGVTSVEIFDNQYARFQTVPEPAGPLLVLTSGLLLLNRRKRTP
;
A
#
# COMPACT_ATOMS: atom_id res chain seq x y z
N LEU A 1 28.92 -29.07 -51.43
CA LEU A 1 30.14 -28.31 -51.09
C LEU A 1 30.19 -28.24 -49.56
N SER A 2 31.11 -28.94 -48.90
CA SER A 2 32.48 -28.48 -48.53
C SER A 2 32.43 -27.43 -47.41
N TYR A 3 33.01 -27.60 -46.21
CA TYR A 3 33.97 -28.56 -45.58
C TYR A 3 33.71 -28.49 -44.04
N PHE A 4 34.09 -29.38 -43.10
CA PHE A 4 34.74 -30.71 -43.06
C PHE A 4 34.54 -31.37 -41.66
N ASN A 5 34.98 -32.61 -41.42
CA ASN A 5 35.13 -33.25 -40.09
C ASN A 5 36.60 -33.06 -39.57
N ASP A 6 37.13 -33.57 -38.44
CA ASP A 6 36.83 -34.79 -37.65
C ASP A 6 37.49 -34.78 -36.23
N MET A 7 37.40 -35.90 -35.52
CA MET A 7 37.69 -36.11 -34.09
C MET A 7 39.15 -36.39 -33.67
N LEU A 8 39.41 -36.16 -32.37
CA LEU A 8 40.20 -36.97 -31.41
C LEU A 8 41.41 -37.80 -31.90
N SER A 9 42.60 -37.51 -31.34
CA SER A 9 43.15 -38.29 -30.20
C SER A 9 44.67 -38.14 -29.99
N ARG A 10 45.08 -38.09 -28.71
CA ARG A 10 46.30 -38.73 -28.13
C ARG A 10 46.32 -38.50 -26.62
N ALA A 11 46.74 -39.50 -25.85
CA ALA A 11 46.78 -39.45 -24.39
C ALA A 11 48.18 -39.80 -23.87
N ALA A 12 48.59 -39.20 -22.74
CA ALA A 12 49.77 -39.57 -21.97
C ALA A 12 49.56 -39.24 -20.48
N HIS A 13 49.93 -40.20 -19.63
CA HIS A 13 49.62 -40.27 -18.19
C HIS A 13 50.20 -39.14 -17.32
N THR A 14 49.42 -38.65 -16.35
CA THR A 14 49.59 -38.96 -14.91
C THR A 14 48.46 -38.35 -14.06
N PRO A 15 48.14 -38.90 -12.88
CA PRO A 15 47.00 -38.43 -12.07
C PRO A 15 47.39 -37.38 -11.03
N LEU A 16 46.54 -36.36 -10.86
CA LEU A 16 46.50 -35.55 -9.64
C LEU A 16 45.05 -35.28 -9.26
N SER A 17 44.63 -35.70 -8.07
CA SER A 17 43.25 -35.57 -7.60
C SER A 17 42.97 -34.15 -7.12
N LEU A 18 42.25 -33.35 -7.92
CA LEU A 18 41.61 -32.12 -7.45
C LEU A 18 40.09 -32.29 -7.38
N LEU A 19 39.52 -31.88 -6.25
CA LEU A 19 38.09 -31.85 -5.99
C LEU A 19 37.47 -30.67 -6.76
N VAL A 20 36.89 -30.93 -7.93
CA VAL A 20 36.19 -29.90 -8.71
C VAL A 20 34.84 -29.61 -8.06
N LEU A 21 34.78 -28.55 -7.26
CA LEU A 21 33.52 -27.97 -6.81
C LEU A 21 32.87 -27.26 -8.02
N GLY A 22 31.83 -27.88 -8.59
CA GLY A 22 31.16 -27.38 -9.79
C GLY A 22 30.33 -26.12 -9.51
N ILE A 23 30.94 -24.95 -9.61
CA ILE A 23 30.22 -23.68 -9.63
C ILE A 23 29.48 -23.58 -10.97
N VAL A 24 28.19 -23.92 -10.95
CA VAL A 24 27.27 -23.62 -12.06
C VAL A 24 27.01 -22.11 -12.05
N ALA A 25 27.76 -21.37 -12.85
CA ALA A 25 27.53 -19.96 -13.09
C ALA A 25 26.24 -19.79 -13.92
N LEU A 26 25.11 -19.65 -13.23
CA LEU A 26 23.83 -19.37 -13.85
C LEU A 26 23.86 -17.94 -14.43
N PHE A 27 23.88 -17.83 -15.76
CA PHE A 27 23.73 -16.54 -16.45
C PHE A 27 22.27 -16.07 -16.38
N CYS A 28 21.87 -15.55 -15.22
CA CYS A 28 20.63 -14.79 -15.08
C CYS A 28 20.74 -13.47 -15.84
N GLY A 29 20.23 -13.43 -17.07
CA GLY A 29 20.07 -12.19 -17.81
C GLY A 29 18.96 -11.32 -17.20
N GLY A 30 19.20 -10.01 -17.10
CA GLY A 30 18.13 -9.00 -17.06
C GLY A 30 17.14 -9.03 -15.88
N ALA A 31 17.46 -9.66 -14.75
CA ALA A 31 16.64 -9.54 -13.55
C ALA A 31 16.83 -8.14 -12.93
N SER A 32 15.88 -7.22 -13.17
CA SER A 32 15.68 -6.06 -12.32
C SER A 32 15.57 -6.54 -10.88
N ARG A 33 16.36 -5.97 -9.97
CA ARG A 33 16.27 -6.33 -8.55
C ARG A 33 14.94 -5.83 -8.03
N LEU A 34 13.98 -6.73 -7.84
CA LEU A 34 12.72 -6.48 -7.14
C LEU A 34 13.06 -5.84 -5.79
N ARG A 35 12.83 -4.53 -5.69
CA ARG A 35 13.12 -3.74 -4.49
C ARG A 35 12.03 -4.07 -3.48
N ALA A 36 12.41 -4.70 -2.37
CA ALA A 36 11.47 -5.15 -1.35
C ALA A 36 10.53 -4.02 -0.88
N ALA A 37 9.31 -4.38 -0.54
CA ALA A 37 8.30 -3.45 -0.02
C ALA A 37 8.59 -3.15 1.46
N ASP A 38 9.38 -2.12 1.71
CA ASP A 38 9.86 -1.73 3.05
C ASP A 38 9.67 -0.20 3.25
N PRO A 39 8.41 0.26 3.42
CA PRO A 39 8.07 1.65 3.74
C PRO A 39 8.50 2.03 5.17
N THR A 40 8.46 3.32 5.50
CA THR A 40 8.43 3.75 6.92
C THR A 40 7.07 3.46 7.54
N ALA A 41 6.97 3.49 8.88
CA ALA A 41 5.70 3.26 9.57
C ALA A 41 4.62 4.32 9.21
N GLU A 42 5.05 5.55 8.96
CA GLU A 42 4.21 6.66 8.48
C GLU A 42 3.72 6.42 7.04
N GLN A 43 4.57 5.86 6.19
CA GLN A 43 4.22 5.50 4.81
C GLN A 43 3.27 4.29 4.76
N GLN A 44 3.46 3.30 5.65
CA GLN A 44 2.50 2.20 5.81
C GLN A 44 1.16 2.73 6.34
N TYR A 45 1.16 3.59 7.35
CA TYR A 45 -0.08 4.19 7.88
C TYR A 45 -0.88 4.93 6.81
N TRP A 46 -0.22 5.74 5.97
CA TRP A 46 -0.90 6.41 4.85
C TRP A 46 -1.43 5.40 3.81
N LEU A 47 -0.71 4.30 3.56
CA LEU A 47 -1.22 3.21 2.71
C LEU A 47 -2.48 2.55 3.31
N GLU A 48 -2.50 2.30 4.62
CA GLU A 48 -3.69 1.75 5.29
C GLU A 48 -4.86 2.73 5.24
N LEU A 49 -4.64 4.04 5.38
CA LEU A 49 -5.68 5.08 5.25
C LEU A 49 -6.30 5.07 3.83
N ILE A 50 -5.46 5.04 2.79
CA ILE A 50 -5.89 4.93 1.39
C ILE A 50 -6.69 3.64 1.18
N ASN A 51 -6.21 2.52 1.71
CA ASN A 51 -6.88 1.22 1.56
C ASN A 51 -8.20 1.17 2.32
N ARG A 52 -8.30 1.77 3.52
CA ARG A 52 -9.55 1.91 4.28
C ARG A 52 -10.58 2.71 3.48
N MET A 53 -10.18 3.81 2.85
CA MET A 53 -11.04 4.59 1.95
C MET A 53 -11.48 3.80 0.72
N ARG A 54 -10.55 3.12 0.04
CA ARG A 54 -10.87 2.34 -1.18
C ARG A 54 -11.81 1.19 -0.87
N MET A 55 -11.62 0.47 0.24
CA MET A 55 -12.45 -0.68 0.58
C MET A 55 -13.83 -0.29 1.12
N SER A 56 -13.94 0.75 1.96
CA SER A 56 -15.24 1.29 2.41
C SER A 56 -15.25 2.83 2.42
N PRO A 57 -15.53 3.46 1.26
CA PRO A 57 -15.56 4.93 1.19
C PRO A 57 -16.66 5.50 2.11
N ALA A 58 -17.79 4.83 2.25
CA ALA A 58 -18.89 5.29 3.11
C ALA A 58 -18.48 5.36 4.60
N ASP A 59 -17.70 4.40 5.09
CA ASP A 59 -17.18 4.41 6.47
C ASP A 59 -16.02 5.40 6.67
N GLU A 60 -15.30 5.74 5.60
CA GLU A 60 -14.26 6.76 5.63
C GLU A 60 -14.84 8.18 5.71
N LEU A 61 -15.95 8.47 5.02
CA LEU A 61 -16.62 9.77 5.15
C LEU A 61 -17.02 10.04 6.62
N ASN A 62 -17.52 9.01 7.31
CA ASN A 62 -17.88 9.05 8.72
C ASN A 62 -16.68 9.17 9.69
N ARG A 63 -15.43 9.08 9.19
CA ARG A 63 -14.19 9.29 9.94
C ARG A 63 -13.57 10.65 9.64
N LEU A 64 -13.61 11.06 8.38
CA LEU A 64 -13.08 12.35 7.95
C LEU A 64 -13.98 13.51 8.40
N VAL A 65 -15.30 13.33 8.43
CA VAL A 65 -16.25 14.42 8.72
C VAL A 65 -17.48 14.02 9.55
N ASN A 66 -18.05 15.03 10.21
CA ASN A 66 -19.20 14.98 11.09
C ASN A 66 -20.42 15.68 10.46
N PHE A 67 -21.49 14.91 10.19
CA PHE A 67 -22.78 15.44 9.75
C PHE A 67 -23.83 15.38 10.88
N SER A 68 -24.67 16.41 11.00
CA SER A 68 -25.87 16.36 11.87
C SER A 68 -27.04 15.62 11.20
N SER A 69 -27.05 15.58 9.87
CA SER A 69 -27.90 14.77 9.01
C SER A 69 -27.24 14.71 7.62
N PRO A 70 -27.50 13.70 6.77
CA PRO A 70 -26.83 13.57 5.47
C PRO A 70 -26.85 14.87 4.64
N GLY A 71 -25.68 15.33 4.22
CA GLY A 71 -25.51 16.59 3.50
C GLY A 71 -25.63 17.88 4.34
N VAL A 72 -25.59 17.79 5.68
CA VAL A 72 -25.64 18.94 6.60
C VAL A 72 -24.58 18.79 7.69
N TRP A 73 -23.66 19.75 7.77
CA TRP A 73 -22.59 19.78 8.78
C TRP A 73 -23.14 19.74 10.22
N ALA A 74 -22.45 19.02 11.10
CA ALA A 74 -22.58 19.22 12.53
C ALA A 74 -21.88 20.53 12.98
N ALA A 75 -22.01 20.89 14.25
CA ALA A 75 -21.39 22.11 14.80
C ALA A 75 -19.86 22.10 14.74
N THR A 76 -19.28 20.91 14.86
CA THR A 76 -17.91 20.56 14.45
C THR A 76 -18.04 19.76 13.15
N LYS A 77 -17.29 20.11 12.10
CA LYS A 77 -17.25 19.43 10.79
C LYS A 77 -16.28 18.26 10.74
N SER A 78 -15.21 18.26 11.53
CA SER A 78 -14.24 17.16 11.64
C SER A 78 -13.58 17.16 13.01
N ASP A 79 -13.22 15.98 13.51
CA ASP A 79 -12.53 15.84 14.80
C ASP A 79 -11.02 16.16 14.69
N ASP A 80 -10.45 16.14 13.48
CA ASP A 80 -9.13 16.72 13.22
C ASP A 80 -9.25 18.25 13.06
N PRO A 81 -8.48 19.06 13.83
CA PRO A 81 -8.62 20.51 13.85
C PRO A 81 -8.06 21.21 12.60
N ASP A 82 -7.11 20.62 11.89
CA ASP A 82 -6.58 21.17 10.64
C ASP A 82 -7.54 20.83 9.48
N VAL A 83 -8.15 19.64 9.48
CA VAL A 83 -9.23 19.27 8.53
C VAL A 83 -10.45 20.17 8.73
N GLN A 84 -10.86 20.40 9.99
CA GLN A 84 -11.88 21.39 10.34
C GLN A 84 -11.53 22.78 9.75
N ALA A 85 -10.29 23.25 9.94
CA ALA A 85 -9.85 24.54 9.44
C ALA A 85 -9.86 24.62 7.91
N ALA A 86 -9.49 23.54 7.20
CA ALA A 86 -9.59 23.47 5.74
C ALA A 86 -11.06 23.53 5.26
N LEU A 87 -11.95 22.72 5.85
CA LEU A 87 -13.38 22.71 5.53
C LEU A 87 -14.09 24.04 5.83
N ASP A 88 -13.58 24.85 6.76
CA ASP A 88 -14.03 26.22 7.01
C ASP A 88 -13.41 27.22 6.03
N TYR A 89 -12.11 27.14 5.75
CA TYR A 89 -11.41 28.05 4.85
C TYR A 89 -11.91 27.93 3.40
N PHE A 90 -12.04 26.72 2.86
CA PHE A 90 -12.58 26.48 1.53
C PHE A 90 -14.11 26.58 1.48
N GLY A 91 -14.80 26.65 2.63
CA GLY A 91 -16.25 26.75 2.68
C GLY A 91 -16.99 25.50 2.19
N THR A 92 -16.35 24.33 2.29
CA THR A 92 -16.78 23.06 1.69
C THR A 92 -18.25 22.73 1.96
N SER A 93 -18.97 22.42 0.88
CA SER A 93 -20.41 22.14 0.88
C SER A 93 -20.68 20.71 1.35
N ALA A 94 -21.35 20.57 2.49
CA ALA A 94 -21.79 19.27 3.01
C ALA A 94 -22.67 18.50 2.01
N ALA A 95 -23.57 19.22 1.33
CA ALA A 95 -24.53 18.62 0.41
C ALA A 95 -23.85 18.09 -0.86
N ASP A 96 -22.92 18.86 -1.44
CA ASP A 96 -22.20 18.44 -2.64
C ASP A 96 -21.17 17.35 -2.33
N LEU A 97 -20.48 17.44 -1.18
CA LEU A 97 -19.59 16.37 -0.72
C LEU A 97 -20.35 15.06 -0.52
N GLN A 98 -21.48 15.08 0.18
CA GLN A 98 -22.35 13.91 0.35
C GLN A 98 -22.85 13.37 -0.99
N ALA A 99 -23.22 14.23 -1.94
CA ALA A 99 -23.70 13.83 -3.26
C ALA A 99 -22.60 13.16 -4.10
N GLN A 100 -21.38 13.71 -4.10
CA GLN A 100 -20.19 13.11 -4.74
C GLN A 100 -19.79 11.80 -4.07
N TRP A 101 -19.86 11.71 -2.74
CA TRP A 101 -19.50 10.48 -2.03
C TRP A 101 -20.48 9.34 -2.28
N ASN A 102 -21.77 9.66 -2.48
CA ASN A 102 -22.81 8.70 -2.83
C ASN A 102 -22.61 8.05 -4.22
N THR A 103 -21.69 8.55 -5.06
CA THR A 103 -21.32 7.90 -6.34
C THR A 103 -20.07 7.03 -6.26
N LEU A 104 -19.41 6.93 -5.10
CA LEU A 104 -18.22 6.10 -4.92
C LEU A 104 -18.61 4.63 -4.70
N SER A 105 -17.95 3.72 -5.41
CA SER A 105 -17.95 2.29 -5.10
C SER A 105 -16.71 1.89 -4.29
N SER A 106 -16.73 0.71 -3.69
CA SER A 106 -15.51 0.05 -3.23
C SER A 106 -14.54 -0.18 -4.42
N ALA A 107 -13.25 -0.17 -4.15
CA ALA A 107 -12.16 -0.43 -5.10
C ALA A 107 -11.11 -1.36 -4.47
N PRO A 108 -10.39 -2.20 -5.25
CA PRO A 108 -9.37 -3.12 -4.73
C PRO A 108 -8.26 -2.39 -3.95
N ALA A 109 -7.72 -3.01 -2.91
CA ALA A 109 -6.64 -2.42 -2.12
C ALA A 109 -5.34 -2.22 -2.93
N LEU A 110 -4.60 -1.17 -2.62
CA LEU A 110 -3.30 -0.89 -3.25
C LEU A 110 -2.17 -1.56 -2.46
N ALA A 111 -1.25 -2.18 -3.20
CA ALA A 111 -0.01 -2.70 -2.66
C ALA A 111 1.08 -1.61 -2.65
N TRP A 112 2.02 -1.71 -1.72
CA TRP A 112 3.16 -0.79 -1.70
C TRP A 112 4.13 -1.06 -2.86
N ASN A 113 4.57 -0.04 -3.60
CA ASN A 113 5.65 -0.20 -4.58
C ASN A 113 6.83 0.74 -4.34
N SER A 114 8.00 0.15 -4.09
CA SER A 114 9.23 0.87 -3.75
C SER A 114 9.89 1.63 -4.91
N HIS A 115 9.48 1.39 -6.16
CA HIS A 115 9.87 2.20 -7.33
C HIS A 115 8.96 3.43 -7.48
N LEU A 116 7.64 3.26 -7.32
CA LEU A 116 6.71 4.38 -7.26
C LEU A 116 7.04 5.31 -6.06
N ASN A 117 7.46 4.76 -4.92
CA ASN A 117 7.87 5.55 -3.75
C ASN A 117 9.17 6.34 -4.01
N GLU A 118 10.14 5.76 -4.72
CA GLU A 118 11.37 6.46 -5.11
C GLU A 118 11.07 7.63 -6.07
N SER A 119 10.17 7.41 -7.02
CA SER A 119 9.63 8.44 -7.93
C SER A 119 8.92 9.56 -7.15
N ALA A 120 7.96 9.21 -6.28
CA ALA A 120 7.18 10.16 -5.49
C ALA A 120 8.04 10.95 -4.49
N THR A 121 8.98 10.27 -3.81
CA THR A 121 9.91 10.93 -2.86
C THR A 121 10.84 11.89 -3.58
N SER A 122 11.31 11.55 -4.79
CA SER A 122 12.10 12.46 -5.61
C SER A 122 11.29 13.70 -5.99
N TYR A 123 10.01 13.55 -6.32
CA TYR A 123 9.14 14.66 -6.70
C TYR A 123 8.75 15.56 -5.51
N SER A 124 8.49 14.98 -4.34
CA SER A 124 8.29 15.75 -3.10
C SER A 124 9.50 16.62 -2.77
N ASN A 125 10.72 16.10 -2.94
CA ASN A 125 11.94 16.89 -2.77
C ASN A 125 12.06 18.00 -3.84
N LEU A 126 11.65 17.73 -5.09
CA LEU A 126 11.64 18.75 -6.15
C LEU A 126 10.73 19.93 -5.81
N MET A 127 9.48 19.68 -5.39
CA MET A 127 8.56 20.71 -4.90
C MET A 127 9.18 21.58 -3.80
N VAL A 128 9.86 20.96 -2.82
CA VAL A 128 10.57 21.69 -1.75
C VAL A 128 11.73 22.54 -2.29
N THR A 129 12.53 22.02 -3.23
CA THR A 129 13.67 22.77 -3.78
C THR A 129 13.28 23.89 -4.73
N SER A 130 12.12 23.79 -5.38
CA SER A 130 11.58 24.79 -6.29
C SER A 130 10.68 25.83 -5.61
N ASP A 131 10.28 25.59 -4.34
CA ASP A 131 9.21 26.31 -3.63
C ASP A 131 7.93 26.41 -4.47
N ALA A 132 7.44 25.26 -4.95
CA ALA A 132 6.32 25.19 -5.89
C ALA A 132 5.47 23.90 -5.70
N GLN A 133 4.25 23.92 -6.26
CA GLN A 133 3.34 22.77 -6.32
C GLN A 133 2.73 22.69 -7.73
N GLU A 134 3.40 22.01 -8.65
CA GLU A 134 3.00 21.84 -10.05
C GLU A 134 3.32 20.39 -10.49
N HIS A 135 2.69 19.91 -11.58
CA HIS A 135 2.83 18.52 -12.07
C HIS A 135 3.96 18.32 -13.10
N ASP A 136 4.63 19.38 -13.52
CA ASP A 136 5.65 19.39 -14.58
C ASP A 136 6.92 20.19 -14.21
N LEU A 137 7.23 20.31 -12.91
CA LEU A 137 8.42 21.01 -12.37
C LEU A 137 9.78 20.50 -12.91
N ASP A 138 9.82 19.27 -13.42
CA ASP A 138 10.98 18.61 -14.06
C ASP A 138 10.95 18.72 -15.60
N GLY A 139 9.89 19.28 -16.18
CA GLY A 139 9.61 19.28 -17.61
C GLY A 139 9.13 17.93 -18.15
N GLY A 140 8.70 17.00 -17.28
CA GLY A 140 8.26 15.66 -17.63
C GLY A 140 6.89 15.30 -17.04
N ASP A 141 6.37 14.14 -17.45
CA ASP A 141 5.13 13.55 -16.94
C ASP A 141 5.42 12.44 -15.90
N ILE A 142 4.39 11.99 -15.17
CA ILE A 142 4.51 10.87 -14.23
C ILE A 142 5.10 9.62 -14.90
N VAL A 143 4.75 9.35 -16.16
CA VAL A 143 5.28 8.20 -16.92
C VAL A 143 6.81 8.26 -16.98
N SER A 144 7.39 9.41 -17.31
CA SER A 144 8.85 9.61 -17.32
C SER A 144 9.48 9.43 -15.94
N ARG A 145 8.80 9.88 -14.87
CA ARG A 145 9.26 9.73 -13.48
C ARG A 145 9.28 8.28 -13.01
N ILE A 146 8.16 7.55 -13.16
CA ILE A 146 8.07 6.15 -12.69
C ILE A 146 8.96 5.22 -13.53
N ASN A 147 9.11 5.47 -14.84
CA ASN A 147 10.09 4.74 -15.66
C ASN A 147 11.53 4.98 -15.18
N THR A 148 11.87 6.23 -14.82
CA THR A 148 13.20 6.60 -14.29
C THR A 148 13.50 5.91 -12.96
N ALA A 149 12.50 5.75 -12.09
CA ALA A 149 12.61 4.96 -10.86
C ALA A 149 12.61 3.43 -11.08
N GLY A 150 12.42 2.96 -12.32
CA GLY A 150 12.50 1.55 -12.71
C GLY A 150 11.16 0.81 -12.86
N TYR A 151 10.03 1.51 -12.75
CA TYR A 151 8.69 0.96 -12.97
C TYR A 151 8.31 1.07 -14.47
N THR A 152 8.75 0.10 -15.27
CA THR A 152 8.76 0.20 -16.76
C THR A 152 7.74 -0.67 -17.50
N GLN A 153 6.91 -1.44 -16.79
CA GLN A 153 5.82 -2.25 -17.37
C GLN A 153 4.52 -1.88 -16.68
N TYR A 154 3.89 -0.80 -17.15
CA TYR A 154 2.69 -0.21 -16.55
C TYR A 154 1.51 -0.22 -17.54
N LEU A 155 0.30 -0.18 -17.00
CA LEU A 155 -0.95 0.03 -17.74
C LEU A 155 -1.37 1.50 -17.62
N ASP A 156 -1.84 1.86 -16.42
CA ASP A 156 -2.20 3.22 -16.04
C ASP A 156 -1.19 3.80 -15.04
N ALA A 157 -1.16 5.14 -14.93
CA ALA A 157 -0.42 5.88 -13.92
C ALA A 157 -1.17 7.15 -13.50
N GLY A 158 -1.11 7.51 -12.21
CA GLY A 158 -1.79 8.69 -11.64
C GLY A 158 -0.97 9.37 -10.54
N GLU A 159 -1.10 10.70 -10.43
CA GLU A 159 -0.31 11.55 -9.53
C GLU A 159 -1.22 12.37 -8.62
N ALA A 160 -0.91 12.40 -7.32
CA ALA A 160 -1.51 13.32 -6.36
C ALA A 160 -0.40 14.07 -5.60
N LEU A 161 -0.55 15.37 -5.36
CA LEU A 161 0.48 16.17 -4.70
C LEU A 161 -0.10 17.29 -3.81
N PHE A 162 0.48 17.47 -2.63
CA PHE A 162 0.02 18.46 -1.65
C PHE A 162 1.22 18.98 -0.85
N SER A 163 1.50 20.28 -0.97
CA SER A 163 2.74 20.90 -0.49
C SER A 163 2.63 21.57 0.89
N THR A 164 1.46 21.50 1.53
CA THR A 164 1.16 22.19 2.80
C THR A 164 0.38 21.33 3.80
N ALA A 165 0.45 20.00 3.72
CA ALA A 165 -0.26 19.11 4.64
C ALA A 165 0.25 19.23 6.09
N LYS A 166 -0.66 19.17 7.08
CA LYS A 166 -0.34 19.40 8.51
C LYS A 166 0.01 18.13 9.27
N SER A 167 -0.79 17.09 9.07
CA SER A 167 -0.59 15.70 9.50
C SER A 167 -0.71 14.77 8.28
N ILE A 168 -0.43 13.48 8.48
CA ILE A 168 -0.72 12.44 7.49
C ILE A 168 -2.23 12.36 7.26
N ASP A 169 -3.01 12.43 8.34
CA ASP A 169 -4.47 12.38 8.36
C ASP A 169 -5.10 13.57 7.62
N HIS A 170 -4.59 14.79 7.83
CA HIS A 170 -4.96 15.97 7.05
C HIS A 170 -4.53 15.86 5.58
N GLY A 171 -3.38 15.24 5.29
CA GLY A 171 -2.94 15.00 3.92
C GLY A 171 -3.86 14.02 3.18
N HIS A 172 -4.21 12.92 3.84
CA HIS A 172 -5.18 11.92 3.38
C HIS A 172 -6.58 12.53 3.20
N ALA A 173 -7.09 13.21 4.22
CA ALA A 173 -8.35 13.96 4.17
C ALA A 173 -8.36 14.98 3.02
N GLY A 174 -7.23 15.64 2.78
CA GLY A 174 -7.04 16.58 1.67
C GLY A 174 -7.23 15.91 0.31
N PHE A 175 -6.59 14.77 0.06
CA PHE A 175 -6.79 14.01 -1.18
C PHE A 175 -8.17 13.31 -1.25
N ALA A 176 -8.76 12.97 -0.12
CA ALA A 176 -10.03 12.26 -0.04
C ALA A 176 -11.24 13.18 -0.28
N ILE A 177 -11.28 14.33 0.39
CA ILE A 177 -12.31 15.35 0.24
C ILE A 177 -12.06 16.17 -1.03
N ASP A 178 -10.79 16.37 -1.38
CA ASP A 178 -10.30 17.23 -2.46
C ASP A 178 -10.81 18.67 -2.34
N TRP A 179 -10.63 19.26 -1.14
CA TRP A 179 -11.01 20.65 -0.89
C TRP A 179 -10.17 21.61 -1.75
N GLY A 180 -10.80 22.65 -2.29
CA GLY A 180 -10.12 23.58 -3.19
C GLY A 180 -11.07 24.52 -3.92
N ASP A 181 -10.56 25.19 -4.96
CA ASP A 181 -11.31 26.16 -5.76
C ASP A 181 -12.19 25.47 -6.82
N GLY A 182 -13.42 25.14 -6.43
CA GLY A 182 -14.40 24.55 -7.33
C GLY A 182 -14.72 25.48 -8.50
N ASN A 183 -14.53 24.98 -9.73
CA ASN A 183 -14.67 25.71 -10.99
C ASN A 183 -13.67 26.88 -11.22
N GLY A 184 -12.60 27.00 -10.40
CA GLY A 184 -11.57 28.04 -10.60
C GLY A 184 -12.12 29.48 -10.50
N ALA A 185 -13.09 29.69 -9.61
CA ALA A 185 -13.98 30.84 -9.64
C ALA A 185 -13.50 31.95 -8.69
N GLY A 186 -12.83 32.96 -9.25
CA GLY A 186 -12.35 34.10 -8.47
C GLY A 186 -13.44 34.77 -7.62
N ALA A 187 -13.18 34.86 -6.31
CA ALA A 187 -14.05 35.37 -5.23
C ALA A 187 -15.11 34.39 -4.68
N GLY A 188 -14.64 33.19 -4.28
CA GLY A 188 -15.37 32.19 -3.50
C GLY A 188 -15.20 30.83 -4.15
N PHE A 189 -14.68 29.85 -3.41
CA PHE A 189 -14.15 28.56 -3.89
C PHE A 189 -15.17 27.58 -4.53
N GLY A 190 -16.19 28.08 -5.23
CA GLY A 190 -17.33 27.30 -5.71
C GLY A 190 -18.11 26.67 -4.56
N ASN A 191 -18.05 25.35 -4.48
CA ASN A 191 -18.59 24.52 -3.40
C ASN A 191 -17.51 24.08 -2.38
N GLY A 192 -16.29 24.60 -2.48
CA GLY A 192 -15.14 24.27 -1.63
C GLY A 192 -14.56 22.87 -1.87
N ILE A 193 -14.72 22.34 -3.08
CA ILE A 193 -14.19 21.07 -3.58
C ILE A 193 -13.64 21.30 -4.99
N GLN A 194 -12.52 20.69 -5.37
CA GLN A 194 -11.99 20.78 -6.74
C GLN A 194 -12.96 20.13 -7.76
N ASP A 195 -12.93 20.65 -8.99
CA ASP A 195 -13.79 20.20 -10.09
C ASP A 195 -12.94 20.03 -11.37
N PRO A 196 -12.58 18.79 -11.78
CA PRO A 196 -12.88 17.52 -11.11
C PRO A 196 -12.15 17.34 -9.76
N ALA A 197 -12.58 16.36 -8.97
CA ALA A 197 -11.95 16.01 -7.71
C ALA A 197 -10.79 15.02 -7.95
N GLY A 198 -9.82 15.45 -8.76
CA GLY A 198 -8.78 14.63 -9.36
C GLY A 198 -7.93 13.82 -8.38
N HIS A 199 -7.73 14.30 -7.14
CA HIS A 199 -7.02 13.55 -6.11
C HIS A 199 -7.82 12.36 -5.60
N ARG A 200 -9.12 12.56 -5.34
CA ARG A 200 -10.03 11.48 -4.97
C ARG A 200 -10.24 10.52 -6.13
N GLU A 201 -10.37 11.04 -7.35
CA GLU A 201 -10.55 10.23 -8.56
C GLU A 201 -9.34 9.32 -8.80
N ASN A 202 -8.10 9.84 -8.68
CA ASN A 202 -6.90 9.01 -8.70
C ASN A 202 -6.88 7.98 -7.56
N MET A 203 -7.14 8.40 -6.31
CA MET A 203 -7.12 7.50 -5.16
C MET A 203 -8.17 6.39 -5.24
N MET A 204 -9.34 6.65 -5.83
CA MET A 204 -10.44 5.68 -5.98
C MET A 204 -10.43 4.93 -7.32
N PHE A 205 -9.50 5.22 -8.25
CA PHE A 205 -9.47 4.59 -9.57
C PHE A 205 -9.25 3.08 -9.44
N PRO A 206 -10.18 2.23 -9.92
CA PRO A 206 -10.17 0.80 -9.59
C PRO A 206 -9.00 0.04 -10.22
N PHE A 207 -8.50 0.50 -11.37
CA PHE A 207 -7.43 -0.18 -12.10
C PHE A 207 -6.01 0.16 -11.62
N PHE A 208 -5.85 1.08 -10.66
CA PHE A 208 -4.61 1.17 -9.90
C PHE A 208 -4.54 0.04 -8.88
N LYS A 209 -3.34 -0.53 -8.75
CA LYS A 209 -3.04 -1.70 -7.90
C LYS A 209 -1.80 -1.53 -7.06
N GLU A 210 -0.97 -0.54 -7.39
CA GLU A 210 0.29 -0.27 -6.73
C GLU A 210 0.41 1.23 -6.46
N VAL A 211 0.92 1.61 -5.29
CA VAL A 211 1.15 3.01 -4.93
C VAL A 211 2.48 3.19 -4.22
N GLY A 212 3.12 4.32 -4.49
CA GLY A 212 4.27 4.81 -3.76
C GLY A 212 3.98 6.17 -3.15
N ILE A 213 4.10 6.27 -1.83
CA ILE A 213 3.85 7.49 -1.08
C ILE A 213 5.20 8.07 -0.68
N GLY A 214 5.53 9.26 -1.20
CA GLY A 214 6.75 9.99 -0.87
C GLY A 214 6.41 11.32 -0.21
N PHE A 215 7.20 11.76 0.75
CA PHE A 215 7.06 13.09 1.33
C PHE A 215 8.37 13.63 1.90
N GLN A 216 8.44 14.95 2.01
CA GLN A 216 9.45 15.68 2.76
C GLN A 216 8.79 16.36 3.96
N SER A 217 9.39 16.21 5.15
CA SER A 217 8.88 16.74 6.42
C SER A 217 9.97 17.20 7.40
N ILE A 218 11.25 17.09 7.02
CA ILE A 218 12.40 17.41 7.88
C ILE A 218 13.26 18.53 7.28
N ALA A 219 13.46 18.51 5.95
CA ALA A 219 14.36 19.40 5.23
C ALA A 219 13.61 20.47 4.40
N ILE A 220 12.49 21.00 4.92
CA ILE A 220 11.77 22.12 4.30
C ILE A 220 12.42 23.45 4.73
N PRO A 221 12.89 24.31 3.80
CA PRO A 221 13.42 25.62 4.16
C PRO A 221 12.31 26.54 4.70
N GLY A 222 12.52 27.17 5.86
CA GLY A 222 11.60 28.16 6.42
C GLY A 222 11.51 29.48 5.63
N SER A 223 12.12 29.54 4.45
CA SER A 223 11.96 30.60 3.44
C SER A 223 10.93 30.26 2.35
N ASN A 224 10.44 29.01 2.32
CA ASN A 224 9.45 28.56 1.35
C ASN A 224 8.07 29.17 1.65
N ASN A 225 7.34 29.49 0.59
CA ASN A 225 6.09 30.22 0.59
C ASN A 225 4.94 29.34 0.07
N ILE A 226 5.22 28.49 -0.91
CA ILE A 226 4.29 27.51 -1.48
C ILE A 226 4.55 26.15 -0.83
N ALA A 227 5.75 25.58 -1.03
CA ALA A 227 6.09 24.26 -0.51
C ALA A 227 6.61 24.34 0.94
N ASN A 228 5.73 24.75 1.85
CA ASN A 228 6.04 25.09 3.24
C ASN A 228 5.63 24.04 4.29
N GLY A 229 4.90 22.98 3.90
CA GLY A 229 4.60 21.83 4.77
C GLY A 229 3.62 22.11 5.92
N PRO A 230 3.78 21.47 7.11
CA PRO A 230 4.86 20.57 7.54
C PRO A 230 5.16 19.33 6.67
N TYR A 231 4.19 18.80 5.93
CA TYR A 231 4.40 17.72 4.96
C TYR A 231 4.21 18.23 3.53
N VAL A 232 5.22 18.00 2.68
CA VAL A 232 5.15 18.14 1.23
C VAL A 232 5.13 16.72 0.65
N VAL A 233 3.99 16.28 0.15
CA VAL A 233 3.71 14.88 -0.26
C VAL A 233 3.46 14.75 -1.76
N THR A 234 3.89 13.62 -2.31
CA THR A 234 3.49 13.09 -3.61
C THR A 234 3.04 11.65 -3.45
N GLN A 235 2.00 11.24 -4.17
CA GLN A 235 1.59 9.85 -4.32
C GLN A 235 1.63 9.50 -5.80
N HIS A 236 2.35 8.44 -6.15
CA HIS A 236 2.38 7.87 -7.49
C HIS A 236 1.65 6.54 -7.49
N TYR A 237 0.55 6.49 -8.22
CA TYR A 237 -0.30 5.33 -8.42
C TYR A 237 0.00 4.70 -9.78
N ALA A 238 -0.06 3.37 -9.88
CA ALA A 238 -0.02 2.67 -11.14
C ALA A 238 -0.60 1.25 -11.04
N SER A 239 -0.58 0.52 -12.16
CA SER A 239 -0.76 -0.93 -12.19
C SER A 239 0.19 -1.57 -13.19
N SER A 240 0.76 -2.72 -12.83
CA SER A 240 1.74 -3.44 -13.64
C SER A 240 1.11 -4.63 -14.39
N TYR A 241 1.76 -5.06 -15.46
CA TYR A 241 1.31 -6.22 -16.25
C TYR A 241 2.48 -7.03 -16.80
N ARG A 242 2.20 -8.27 -17.21
CA ARG A 242 3.15 -9.16 -17.89
C ARG A 242 2.46 -9.96 -19.00
N TYR A 243 3.27 -10.53 -19.90
CA TYR A 243 2.81 -11.50 -20.87
C TYR A 243 2.99 -12.93 -20.33
N THR A 244 1.96 -13.78 -20.44
CA THR A 244 2.00 -15.18 -19.95
C THR A 244 2.59 -16.16 -20.97
N GLY A 245 2.83 -15.73 -22.20
CA GLY A 245 3.06 -16.60 -23.36
C GLY A 245 1.82 -16.78 -24.25
N SER A 246 0.63 -16.41 -23.77
CA SER A 246 -0.61 -16.39 -24.56
C SER A 246 -1.41 -15.09 -24.39
N ASN A 247 -1.51 -14.60 -23.15
CA ASN A 247 -2.35 -13.46 -22.74
C ASN A 247 -1.48 -12.39 -22.07
N TYR A 248 -2.00 -11.16 -21.99
CA TYR A 248 -1.49 -10.18 -21.03
C TYR A 248 -2.32 -10.24 -19.75
N VAL A 249 -1.64 -10.15 -18.60
CA VAL A 249 -2.25 -10.28 -17.27
C VAL A 249 -1.63 -9.27 -16.32
N SER A 250 -2.46 -8.63 -15.51
CA SER A 250 -2.06 -7.92 -14.29
C SER A 250 -2.42 -8.81 -13.09
N ASP A 251 -1.44 -9.51 -12.52
CA ASP A 251 -1.66 -10.42 -11.37
C ASP A 251 -2.12 -9.65 -10.13
N ALA A 252 -2.99 -10.26 -9.32
CA ALA A 252 -3.36 -9.67 -8.03
C ALA A 252 -2.19 -9.72 -7.04
N ILE A 253 -2.19 -8.76 -6.12
CA ILE A 253 -1.33 -8.73 -4.95
C ILE A 253 -2.24 -8.82 -3.72
N LEU A 254 -1.93 -9.74 -2.81
CA LEU A 254 -2.46 -9.72 -1.45
C LEU A 254 -1.57 -8.77 -0.63
N THR A 255 -2.19 -7.76 -0.02
CA THR A 255 -1.52 -6.73 0.79
C THR A 255 -2.15 -6.61 2.17
N GLY A 256 -1.54 -5.83 3.05
CA GLY A 256 -2.05 -5.47 4.38
C GLY A 256 -0.98 -5.54 5.46
N THR A 257 -1.39 -5.75 6.71
CA THR A 257 -0.55 -5.53 7.90
C THR A 257 -0.68 -6.61 8.97
N VAL A 258 0.38 -6.78 9.77
CA VAL A 258 0.35 -7.46 11.08
C VAL A 258 0.87 -6.51 12.14
N PHE A 259 0.11 -6.30 13.22
CA PHE A 259 0.40 -5.27 14.22
C PHE A 259 -0.06 -5.61 15.64
N ASN A 260 0.33 -4.79 16.62
CA ASN A 260 -0.21 -4.78 17.98
C ASN A 260 -0.91 -3.45 18.31
N ASP A 261 -2.23 -3.42 18.15
CA ASP A 261 -3.19 -2.42 18.65
C ASP A 261 -2.99 -2.19 20.17
N ALA A 262 -2.04 -1.32 20.52
CA ALA A 262 -1.43 -1.24 21.86
C ALA A 262 -0.72 0.09 22.15
N LEU A 263 -0.37 0.87 21.11
CA LEU A 263 -0.05 2.29 21.23
C LEU A 263 -1.35 3.11 21.18
N LEU A 264 -2.23 2.78 20.25
CA LEU A 264 -3.65 3.16 20.24
C LEU A 264 -4.48 1.87 20.18
N ALA A 265 -5.67 1.89 20.76
CA ALA A 265 -6.59 0.75 20.76
C ALA A 265 -7.85 1.14 19.98
N ASP A 266 -7.70 1.20 18.64
CA ASP A 266 -8.72 1.69 17.70
C ASP A 266 -9.06 0.69 16.57
N ASP A 267 -8.50 -0.52 16.64
CA ASP A 267 -8.63 -1.59 15.63
C ASP A 267 -8.06 -1.18 14.25
N PHE A 268 -6.99 -0.37 14.27
CA PHE A 268 -6.29 0.08 13.08
C PHE A 268 -4.77 0.13 13.28
N TYR A 269 -4.02 0.13 12.19
CA TYR A 269 -2.55 0.21 12.26
C TYR A 269 -2.12 1.60 12.74
N THR A 270 -1.44 1.71 13.87
CA THR A 270 -0.75 2.95 14.27
C THR A 270 0.76 2.86 13.95
N PRO A 271 1.40 3.96 13.50
CA PRO A 271 2.86 4.00 13.31
C PRO A 271 3.65 3.52 14.54
N GLY A 272 4.35 2.39 14.39
CA GLY A 272 5.14 1.76 15.44
C GLY A 272 4.56 0.46 16.03
N GLU A 273 3.33 0.09 15.68
CA GLU A 273 2.68 -1.15 16.12
C GLU A 273 2.98 -2.35 15.21
N GLY A 274 3.49 -2.09 14.00
CA GLY A 274 3.75 -3.12 13.00
C GLY A 274 4.81 -4.14 13.41
N ILE A 275 4.53 -5.42 13.18
CA ILE A 275 5.37 -6.54 13.64
C ILE A 275 6.04 -7.22 12.45
N ALA A 276 7.36 -7.06 12.38
CA ALA A 276 8.20 -7.56 11.29
C ALA A 276 8.46 -9.08 11.34
N GLY A 277 8.66 -9.70 10.17
CA GLY A 277 9.06 -11.10 10.04
C GLY A 277 7.97 -12.14 10.36
N ILE A 278 6.71 -11.73 10.46
CA ILE A 278 5.58 -12.65 10.62
C ILE A 278 5.29 -13.32 9.28
N ALA A 279 5.20 -14.65 9.27
CA ALA A 279 4.80 -15.41 8.09
C ALA A 279 3.30 -15.21 7.82
N VAL A 280 2.96 -14.96 6.56
CA VAL A 280 1.59 -14.90 6.05
C VAL A 280 1.46 -15.89 4.90
N ASP A 281 0.57 -16.86 5.06
CA ASP A 281 0.40 -18.01 4.18
C ASP A 281 -0.97 -17.99 3.51
N VAL A 282 -1.01 -18.28 2.20
CA VAL A 282 -2.24 -18.32 1.38
C VAL A 282 -2.51 -19.74 0.93
N TYR A 283 -3.65 -20.28 1.35
CA TYR A 283 -4.12 -21.62 1.00
C TYR A 283 -5.30 -21.54 0.03
N HIS A 284 -5.32 -22.40 -0.99
CA HIS A 284 -6.54 -22.67 -1.75
C HIS A 284 -7.47 -23.55 -0.91
N VAL A 285 -8.72 -23.14 -0.68
CA VAL A 285 -9.60 -23.77 0.32
C VAL A 285 -9.98 -25.20 -0.08
N ALA A 286 -10.45 -25.41 -1.32
CA ALA A 286 -11.00 -26.70 -1.76
C ALA A 286 -9.97 -27.85 -1.75
N SER A 287 -8.68 -27.55 -1.91
CA SER A 287 -7.58 -28.52 -1.82
C SER A 287 -6.78 -28.46 -0.51
N ASN A 288 -6.99 -27.44 0.32
CA ASN A 288 -6.17 -27.10 1.50
C ASN A 288 -4.65 -27.12 1.21
N THR A 289 -4.25 -26.64 0.03
CA THR A 289 -2.85 -26.55 -0.41
C THR A 289 -2.34 -25.13 -0.27
N LEU A 290 -1.15 -24.95 0.31
CA LEU A 290 -0.42 -23.68 0.27
C LEU A 290 -0.11 -23.33 -1.20
N VAL A 291 -0.50 -22.13 -1.64
CA VAL A 291 -0.34 -21.65 -3.02
C VAL A 291 0.52 -20.39 -3.12
N ALA A 292 0.54 -19.55 -2.09
CA ALA A 292 1.47 -18.43 -1.95
C ALA A 292 1.85 -18.23 -0.47
N SER A 293 2.97 -17.55 -0.21
CA SER A 293 3.43 -17.21 1.14
C SER A 293 4.34 -15.99 1.11
N GLY A 294 4.49 -15.31 2.23
CA GLY A 294 5.39 -14.17 2.41
C GLY A 294 5.67 -13.86 3.86
N PHE A 295 6.37 -12.75 4.09
CA PHE A 295 6.71 -12.26 5.43
C PHE A 295 6.44 -10.76 5.52
N THR A 296 6.10 -10.27 6.72
CA THR A 296 6.00 -8.83 6.98
C THR A 296 7.35 -8.12 6.95
N ASN A 297 7.33 -6.90 6.41
CA ASN A 297 8.46 -5.99 6.29
C ASN A 297 8.84 -5.37 7.65
N SER A 298 9.81 -4.45 7.67
CA SER A 298 10.34 -3.89 8.93
C SER A 298 9.30 -3.13 9.77
N VAL A 299 8.17 -2.73 9.18
CA VAL A 299 7.07 -1.98 9.80
C VAL A 299 5.75 -2.74 9.77
N GLY A 300 5.77 -4.07 9.64
CA GLY A 300 4.59 -4.93 9.76
C GLY A 300 3.69 -5.05 8.53
N GLY A 301 3.90 -4.28 7.47
CA GLY A 301 3.18 -4.42 6.21
C GLY A 301 3.67 -5.63 5.39
N TYR A 302 2.91 -6.06 4.39
CA TYR A 302 3.35 -7.10 3.45
C TYR A 302 2.69 -6.99 2.07
N ASN A 303 3.38 -7.54 1.06
CA ASN A 303 2.85 -7.80 -0.27
C ASN A 303 3.17 -9.25 -0.65
N ILE A 304 2.17 -10.01 -1.10
CA ILE A 304 2.32 -11.37 -1.64
C ILE A 304 1.70 -11.40 -3.05
N SER A 305 2.50 -11.76 -4.05
CA SER A 305 1.99 -11.93 -5.41
C SER A 305 1.09 -13.16 -5.51
N LEU A 306 -0.09 -13.00 -6.08
CA LEU A 306 -1.07 -14.06 -6.35
C LEU A 306 -0.95 -14.57 -7.80
N ALA A 307 0.22 -14.42 -8.42
CA ALA A 307 0.44 -14.78 -9.83
C ALA A 307 0.21 -16.27 -10.10
N GLY A 308 -0.79 -16.57 -10.94
CA GLY A 308 -1.19 -17.94 -11.27
C GLY A 308 -2.25 -18.54 -10.34
N LEU A 309 -2.84 -17.77 -9.42
CA LEU A 309 -4.12 -18.13 -8.82
C LEU A 309 -5.27 -18.02 -9.85
N ILE A 310 -6.42 -18.61 -9.51
CA ILE A 310 -7.55 -18.80 -10.41
C ILE A 310 -8.70 -17.90 -9.94
N ALA A 311 -9.39 -17.24 -10.87
CA ALA A 311 -10.56 -16.42 -10.54
C ALA A 311 -11.76 -17.28 -10.10
N ASP A 312 -12.69 -16.68 -9.35
CA ASP A 312 -13.89 -17.28 -8.74
C ASP A 312 -13.64 -18.43 -7.73
N GLU A 313 -12.39 -18.84 -7.50
CA GLU A 313 -12.00 -19.80 -6.44
C GLU A 313 -11.80 -19.11 -5.07
N GLU A 314 -12.00 -19.88 -4.00
CA GLU A 314 -11.86 -19.40 -2.61
C GLU A 314 -10.47 -19.69 -2.02
N TYR A 315 -9.89 -18.65 -1.41
CA TYR A 315 -8.58 -18.66 -0.78
C TYR A 315 -8.67 -18.22 0.68
N ARG A 316 -7.79 -18.79 1.50
CA ARG A 316 -7.66 -18.51 2.92
C ARG A 316 -6.27 -17.98 3.23
N VAL A 317 -6.20 -16.79 3.81
CA VAL A 317 -5.00 -16.18 4.37
C VAL A 317 -4.90 -16.51 5.85
N THR A 318 -3.72 -16.89 6.32
CA THR A 318 -3.44 -17.14 7.74
C THR A 318 -2.10 -16.53 8.13
N ALA A 319 -1.99 -16.05 9.36
CA ALA A 319 -0.75 -15.57 9.97
C ALA A 319 -0.53 -16.29 11.31
N PRO A 320 -0.13 -17.59 11.32
CA PRO A 320 -0.34 -18.46 12.50
C PRO A 320 0.39 -18.04 13.79
N ALA A 321 1.33 -17.10 13.70
CA ALA A 321 2.04 -16.54 14.86
C ALA A 321 1.25 -15.44 15.61
N THR A 322 0.12 -14.95 15.08
CA THR A 322 -0.66 -13.86 15.70
C THR A 322 -1.71 -14.34 16.70
N GLY A 323 -2.17 -15.58 16.56
CA GLY A 323 -3.33 -16.12 17.29
C GLY A 323 -4.68 -15.60 16.79
N ASP A 324 -4.69 -14.78 15.74
CA ASP A 324 -5.88 -14.22 15.11
C ASP A 324 -6.58 -15.25 14.19
N ALA A 325 -7.79 -14.95 13.74
CA ALA A 325 -8.58 -15.81 12.87
C ALA A 325 -8.09 -15.81 11.42
N ASP A 326 -8.17 -16.97 10.76
CA ASP A 326 -7.98 -17.11 9.31
C ASP A 326 -8.97 -16.19 8.54
N GLN A 327 -8.47 -15.47 7.54
CA GLN A 327 -9.28 -14.58 6.68
C GLN A 327 -9.45 -15.20 5.29
N PHE A 328 -10.53 -14.84 4.58
CA PHE A 328 -10.95 -15.51 3.35
C PHE A 328 -11.26 -14.50 2.25
N PHE A 329 -10.92 -14.83 1.01
CA PHE A 329 -11.29 -14.05 -0.18
C PHE A 329 -11.62 -14.97 -1.36
N SER A 330 -12.50 -14.48 -2.25
CA SER A 330 -12.66 -15.02 -3.60
C SER A 330 -11.93 -14.11 -4.57
N LEU A 331 -11.09 -14.68 -5.43
CA LEU A 331 -10.28 -13.87 -6.36
C LEU A 331 -11.12 -13.46 -7.57
N SER A 332 -11.38 -12.18 -7.76
CA SER A 332 -12.06 -11.66 -8.96
C SER A 332 -11.05 -11.27 -10.05
N SER A 333 -11.49 -11.35 -11.31
CA SER A 333 -10.79 -10.77 -12.45
C SER A 333 -11.75 -10.19 -13.48
N HIS A 334 -11.25 -9.26 -14.31
CA HIS A 334 -11.97 -8.72 -15.45
C HIS A 334 -11.01 -8.40 -16.61
N PRO A 335 -11.45 -8.52 -17.88
CA PRO A 335 -10.69 -8.02 -19.01
C PRO A 335 -10.81 -6.49 -19.12
N GLU A 336 -9.71 -5.82 -19.45
CA GLU A 336 -9.69 -4.39 -19.81
C GLU A 336 -8.92 -4.16 -21.13
N ILE A 337 -9.31 -3.16 -21.92
CA ILE A 337 -8.94 -3.00 -23.34
C ILE A 337 -8.01 -1.81 -23.54
N TYR A 338 -6.71 -2.09 -23.50
CA TYR A 338 -5.66 -1.12 -23.80
C TYR A 338 -5.46 -1.03 -25.33
N GLY A 339 -6.32 -0.22 -25.96
CA GLY A 339 -6.34 0.06 -27.40
C GLY A 339 -6.87 -1.10 -28.24
N VAL A 340 -6.01 -2.06 -28.58
CA VAL A 340 -6.38 -3.32 -29.26
C VAL A 340 -5.94 -4.56 -28.48
N THR A 341 -5.36 -4.36 -27.30
CA THR A 341 -4.84 -5.42 -26.43
C THR A 341 -5.78 -5.62 -25.25
N SER A 342 -6.36 -6.81 -25.11
CA SER A 342 -7.04 -7.20 -23.87
C SER A 342 -5.99 -7.62 -22.83
N VAL A 343 -6.13 -7.10 -21.62
CA VAL A 343 -5.33 -7.49 -20.45
C VAL A 343 -6.29 -8.01 -19.39
N GLU A 344 -6.03 -9.19 -18.83
CA GLU A 344 -6.83 -9.71 -17.72
C GLU A 344 -6.32 -9.07 -16.41
N ILE A 345 -7.16 -8.28 -15.76
CA ILE A 345 -6.87 -7.61 -14.50
C ILE A 345 -7.44 -8.47 -13.37
N PHE A 346 -6.59 -8.98 -12.49
CA PHE A 346 -7.03 -9.64 -11.24
C PHE A 346 -7.06 -8.62 -10.11
N ASP A 347 -8.12 -8.61 -9.31
CA ASP A 347 -8.28 -7.63 -8.23
C ASP A 347 -7.35 -7.94 -7.05
N ASN A 348 -6.66 -6.91 -6.56
CA ASN A 348 -5.88 -7.00 -5.34
C ASN A 348 -6.75 -7.32 -4.12
N GLN A 349 -6.15 -8.03 -3.18
CA GLN A 349 -6.80 -8.56 -1.99
C GLN A 349 -6.17 -7.96 -0.73
N TYR A 350 -6.95 -7.82 0.34
CA TYR A 350 -6.46 -7.29 1.61
C TYR A 350 -6.75 -8.26 2.75
N ALA A 351 -5.79 -8.42 3.65
CA ALA A 351 -5.99 -9.06 4.94
C ALA A 351 -5.13 -8.35 6.00
N ARG A 352 -5.61 -8.26 7.24
CA ARG A 352 -4.83 -7.69 8.36
C ARG A 352 -4.97 -8.56 9.60
N PHE A 353 -3.91 -8.74 10.36
CA PHE A 353 -3.93 -9.58 11.56
C PHE A 353 -3.49 -8.82 12.80
N GLN A 354 -4.36 -8.78 13.81
CA GLN A 354 -4.07 -8.18 15.11
C GLN A 354 -3.45 -9.26 16.00
N THR A 355 -2.26 -9.01 16.55
CA THR A 355 -1.66 -9.97 17.49
C THR A 355 -2.44 -9.99 18.80
N VAL A 356 -3.03 -11.14 19.13
CA VAL A 356 -3.79 -11.31 20.37
C VAL A 356 -2.80 -11.36 21.55
N PRO A 357 -2.94 -10.51 22.58
CA PRO A 357 -2.07 -10.59 23.75
C PRO A 357 -2.23 -11.94 24.47
N GLU A 358 -1.16 -12.74 24.47
CA GLU A 358 -1.04 -14.01 25.19
C GLU A 358 -1.58 -13.87 26.64
N PRO A 359 -2.62 -14.61 27.06
CA PRO A 359 -3.42 -14.31 28.25
C PRO A 359 -2.70 -14.68 29.57
N ALA A 360 -1.63 -13.95 29.88
CA ALA A 360 -0.85 -13.98 31.12
C ALA A 360 -0.38 -15.39 31.57
N GLY A 361 -0.21 -16.32 30.63
CA GLY A 361 -0.02 -17.76 30.86
C GLY A 361 0.97 -18.13 31.98
N PRO A 362 2.19 -17.57 32.06
CA PRO A 362 3.16 -17.94 33.09
C PRO A 362 2.80 -17.47 34.51
N LEU A 363 2.12 -16.34 34.66
CA LEU A 363 1.97 -15.66 35.95
C LEU A 363 0.87 -16.30 36.82
N LEU A 364 -0.20 -16.81 36.17
CA LEU A 364 -1.29 -17.54 36.83
C LEU A 364 -0.88 -18.95 37.32
N VAL A 365 0.14 -19.55 36.71
CA VAL A 365 0.68 -20.84 37.17
C VAL A 365 1.49 -20.66 38.47
N LEU A 366 2.24 -19.56 38.61
CA LEU A 366 3.03 -19.26 39.81
C LEU A 366 2.17 -19.02 41.06
N THR A 367 1.07 -18.27 40.93
CA THR A 367 0.14 -18.04 42.05
C THR A 367 -0.58 -19.34 42.47
N SER A 368 -0.94 -20.18 41.49
CA SER A 368 -1.54 -21.50 41.74
C SER A 368 -0.58 -22.46 42.47
N GLY A 369 0.70 -22.48 42.10
CA GLY A 369 1.71 -23.34 42.75
C GLY A 369 2.00 -22.97 44.21
N LEU A 370 2.06 -21.67 44.53
CA LEU A 370 2.37 -21.19 45.88
C LEU A 370 1.27 -21.51 46.91
N LEU A 371 0.00 -21.57 46.49
CA LEU A 371 -1.13 -21.91 47.36
C LEU A 371 -1.15 -23.40 47.76
N LEU A 372 -0.63 -24.29 46.92
CA LEU A 372 -0.55 -25.73 47.19
C LEU A 372 0.55 -26.09 48.22
N LEU A 373 1.66 -25.35 48.22
CA LEU A 373 2.78 -25.60 49.13
C LEU A 373 2.48 -25.26 50.60
N ASN A 374 1.55 -24.33 50.86
CA ASN A 374 1.19 -23.89 52.22
C ASN A 374 0.22 -24.83 52.99
N ARG A 375 -0.17 -25.99 52.43
CA ARG A 375 -1.15 -26.91 53.04
C ARG A 375 -0.56 -28.21 53.65
N ARG A 376 0.69 -28.22 54.11
CA ARG A 376 1.27 -29.37 54.86
C ARG A 376 1.97 -29.01 56.17
N LYS A 377 1.20 -29.06 57.27
CA LYS A 377 1.50 -29.69 58.60
C LYS A 377 0.92 -28.90 59.78
N ARG A 378 -0.25 -29.32 60.30
CA ARG A 378 -0.62 -29.24 61.73
C ARG A 378 -1.68 -30.29 62.08
N THR A 379 -1.28 -31.33 62.82
CA THR A 379 -2.07 -32.14 63.78
C THR A 379 -1.23 -33.36 64.21
N PRO A 380 -1.44 -33.90 65.42
CA PRO A 380 -2.06 -33.24 66.58
C PRO A 380 -1.18 -32.10 67.10
#